data_AF-A0A7V4AT29-F1
#
_entry.id   AF-A0A7V4AT29-F1
#
_cell.length_a   1.000
_cell.length_b   1.000
_cell.length_c   1.000
_cell.angle_alpha   90.00
_cell.angle_beta   90.00
_cell.angle_gamma   90.00
#
_symmetry.space_group_name_H-M   'P 1'
#
loop_
_entity.id
_entity.type
_entity.pdbx_description
1 polymer ?
#
loop_
_entity_poly.entity_id
_entity_poly.type
_entity_poly.pdbx_seq_one_letter_code
_entity_poly.pdbx_strand_id
1 'polypeptide(L)'
;MSSLLDLLTPQEDPALSRATTIRAIAWARVSTDMQEERGLSIPEQLRQIREYAAERGIEIVAEYQEAASAFRRDTQRPEFQRMLQHARADRQISAILVHDYSRFSRDSLKARLLIRELRQQGVRVISLNDIDVDPETVAGVYLEAITFAKN
;
A
#
# COMPACT_ATOMS: atom_id res chain seq x y z
N MET A 1 39.24 -34.70 20.32
CA MET A 1 40.03 -33.93 19.33
C MET A 1 39.04 -33.08 18.54
N SER A 2 38.73 -31.88 19.05
CA SER A 2 37.82 -30.94 18.37
C SER A 2 38.51 -30.40 17.14
N SER A 3 37.87 -30.50 15.99
CA SER A 3 38.45 -30.19 14.69
C SER A 3 38.63 -28.69 14.53
N LEU A 4 39.83 -28.25 14.13
CA LEU A 4 40.13 -26.86 13.77
C LEU A 4 39.31 -26.37 12.55
N LEU A 5 38.61 -27.29 11.86
CA LEU A 5 37.72 -26.99 10.73
C LEU A 5 36.37 -26.40 11.15
N ASP A 6 35.94 -26.56 12.40
CA ASP A 6 34.67 -25.99 12.88
C ASP A 6 34.75 -24.46 13.05
N LEU A 7 35.97 -23.90 13.13
CA LEU A 7 36.24 -22.45 13.24
C LEU A 7 36.23 -21.71 11.90
N LEU A 8 36.15 -22.43 10.77
CA LEU A 8 36.12 -21.84 9.41
C LEU A 8 34.74 -21.95 8.76
N THR A 9 33.74 -22.48 9.45
CA THR A 9 32.37 -22.41 8.94
C THR A 9 31.86 -21.00 9.21
N PRO A 10 31.49 -20.21 8.18
CA PRO A 10 30.83 -18.94 8.40
C PRO A 10 29.61 -19.21 9.29
N GLN A 11 29.64 -18.70 10.51
CA GLN A 11 28.45 -18.70 11.35
C GLN A 11 27.55 -17.66 10.70
N GLU A 12 26.61 -18.10 9.86
CA GLU A 12 25.55 -17.23 9.38
C GLU A 12 24.78 -16.76 10.61
N ASP A 13 25.06 -15.51 11.02
CA ASP A 13 24.37 -14.86 12.11
C ASP A 13 22.86 -14.86 11.76
N PRO A 14 21.99 -15.55 12.51
CA PRO A 14 20.58 -15.67 12.19
C PRO A 14 19.90 -14.29 12.12
N ALA A 15 20.48 -13.28 12.77
CA ALA A 15 20.00 -11.90 12.78
C ALA A 15 20.18 -11.17 11.43
N LEU A 16 21.09 -11.63 10.56
CA LEU A 16 21.43 -10.98 9.28
C LEU A 16 20.58 -11.47 8.09
N SER A 17 19.65 -12.43 8.28
CA SER A 17 18.90 -13.07 7.19
C SER A 17 17.45 -12.60 7.01
N ARG A 18 16.88 -11.83 7.95
CA ARG A 18 15.55 -11.25 7.76
C ARG A 18 15.70 -9.92 7.03
N ALA A 19 15.79 -9.96 5.71
CA ALA A 19 15.25 -8.85 4.92
C ALA A 19 13.84 -8.59 5.48
N THR A 20 13.61 -7.42 6.05
CA THR A 20 12.37 -7.10 6.75
C THR A 20 11.22 -7.16 5.73
N THR A 21 10.50 -8.28 5.73
CA THR A 21 9.31 -8.49 4.91
C THR A 21 8.38 -7.31 5.10
N ILE A 22 8.06 -6.59 4.03
CA ILE A 22 7.12 -5.47 4.10
C ILE A 22 5.77 -6.05 4.51
N ARG A 23 5.20 -5.54 5.60
CA ARG A 23 3.84 -5.86 6.03
C ARG A 23 2.91 -4.77 5.56
N ALA A 24 1.87 -5.18 4.82
CA ALA A 24 1.01 -4.27 4.10
C ALA A 24 -0.47 -4.54 4.35
N ILE A 25 -1.27 -3.48 4.23
CA ILE A 25 -2.72 -3.57 4.14
C ILE A 25 -3.14 -3.49 2.66
N ALA A 26 -4.08 -4.32 2.23
CA ALA A 26 -4.70 -4.18 0.91
C ALA A 26 -5.97 -3.30 0.99
N TRP A 27 -6.13 -2.36 0.06
CA TRP A 27 -7.29 -1.48 -0.03
C TRP A 27 -7.92 -1.49 -1.42
N ALA A 28 -9.24 -1.73 -1.48
CA ALA A 28 -10.03 -1.73 -2.71
C ALA A 28 -11.29 -0.87 -2.60
N ARG A 29 -11.70 -0.21 -3.70
CA ARG A 29 -12.87 0.68 -3.68
C ARG A 29 -13.58 0.77 -5.02
N VAL A 30 -14.92 0.81 -4.98
CA VAL A 30 -15.77 1.12 -6.15
C VAL A 30 -16.83 2.17 -5.81
N SER A 31 -17.38 2.80 -6.86
CA SER A 31 -18.57 3.66 -6.78
C SER A 31 -19.80 2.81 -7.09
N THR A 32 -20.90 2.97 -6.35
CA THR A 32 -22.14 2.21 -6.55
C THR A 32 -23.19 2.95 -7.38
N ASP A 33 -22.91 4.17 -7.85
CA ASP A 33 -23.85 4.96 -8.66
C ASP A 33 -23.56 4.86 -10.17
N MET A 34 -24.54 4.27 -10.85
CA MET A 34 -24.93 4.27 -12.27
C MET A 34 -23.89 4.18 -13.39
N GLN A 35 -24.06 3.11 -14.18
CA GLN A 35 -23.90 2.99 -15.64
C GLN A 35 -22.49 3.12 -16.26
N GLU A 36 -21.42 3.29 -15.48
CA GLU A 36 -20.04 3.27 -16.00
C GLU A 36 -19.05 2.47 -15.14
N GLU A 37 -19.37 1.25 -14.69
CA GLU A 37 -18.32 0.31 -14.27
C GLU A 37 -17.55 -0.23 -15.49
N ARG A 38 -16.75 0.64 -16.11
CA ARG A 38 -15.63 0.25 -16.99
C ARG A 38 -14.34 -0.04 -16.18
N GLY A 39 -14.44 -0.09 -14.85
CA GLY A 39 -13.34 -0.32 -13.93
C GLY A 39 -13.35 -1.71 -13.29
N LEU A 40 -12.25 -2.10 -12.65
CA LEU A 40 -12.11 -3.40 -11.99
C LEU A 40 -13.01 -3.49 -10.74
N SER A 41 -13.67 -4.62 -10.56
CA SER A 41 -14.47 -4.92 -9.37
C SER A 41 -13.60 -5.00 -8.11
N ILE A 42 -14.18 -4.86 -6.92
CA ILE A 42 -13.44 -5.04 -5.64
C ILE A 42 -12.70 -6.40 -5.58
N PRO A 43 -13.35 -7.55 -5.88
CA PRO A 43 -12.67 -8.84 -5.85
C PRO A 43 -11.46 -8.90 -6.77
N GLU A 44 -11.58 -8.30 -7.95
CA GLU A 44 -10.51 -8.30 -8.95
C GLU A 44 -9.36 -7.37 -8.54
N GLN A 45 -9.65 -6.19 -7.98
CA GLN A 45 -8.63 -5.31 -7.39
C GLN A 45 -7.84 -6.05 -6.29
N LEU A 46 -8.54 -6.72 -5.36
CA LEU A 46 -7.88 -7.46 -4.27
C LEU A 46 -7.09 -8.66 -4.80
N ARG A 47 -7.58 -9.38 -5.81
CA ARG A 47 -6.83 -10.47 -6.47
C ARG A 47 -5.49 -9.97 -7.00
N GLN A 48 -5.50 -8.87 -7.76
CA GLN A 48 -4.28 -8.29 -8.32
C GLN A 48 -3.33 -7.76 -7.22
N ILE A 49 -3.86 -7.17 -6.14
CA ILE A 49 -3.05 -6.75 -4.99
C ILE A 49 -2.33 -7.93 -4.33
N ARG A 50 -3.01 -9.07 -4.16
CA ARG A 50 -2.40 -10.29 -3.61
C ARG A 50 -1.30 -10.83 -4.51
N GLU A 51 -1.52 -10.84 -5.82
CA GLU A 51 -0.52 -11.29 -6.81
C GLU A 51 0.71 -10.39 -6.77
N TYR A 52 0.51 -9.08 -6.83
CA TYR A 52 1.58 -8.10 -6.72
C TYR A 52 2.39 -8.28 -5.42
N ALA A 53 1.71 -8.51 -4.30
CA ALA A 53 2.34 -8.72 -3.00
C ALA A 53 3.15 -10.03 -2.97
N ALA A 54 2.58 -11.13 -3.47
CA ALA A 54 3.24 -12.43 -3.51
C ALA A 54 4.52 -12.41 -4.35
N GLU A 55 4.48 -11.77 -5.53
CA GLU A 55 5.64 -11.60 -6.41
C GLU A 55 6.81 -10.85 -5.76
N ARG A 56 6.51 -9.99 -4.77
CA ARG A 56 7.48 -9.09 -4.13
C ARG A 56 7.81 -9.48 -2.69
N GLY A 57 7.30 -10.61 -2.21
CA GLY A 57 7.48 -11.03 -0.82
C GLY A 57 6.90 -10.02 0.18
N ILE A 58 5.79 -9.38 -0.16
CA ILE A 58 5.06 -8.48 0.74
C ILE A 58 3.99 -9.31 1.47
N GLU A 59 3.94 -9.21 2.79
CA GLU A 59 2.94 -9.88 3.63
C GLU A 59 1.68 -9.00 3.73
N ILE A 60 0.55 -9.46 3.20
CA ILE A 60 -0.74 -8.80 3.43
C ILE A 60 -1.28 -9.22 4.79
N VAL A 61 -1.35 -8.27 5.74
CA VAL A 61 -1.82 -8.55 7.11
C VAL A 61 -3.31 -8.30 7.31
N ALA A 62 -3.92 -7.51 6.43
CA ALA A 62 -5.35 -7.23 6.44
C ALA A 62 -5.82 -6.70 5.08
N GLU A 63 -7.11 -6.89 4.80
CA GLU A 63 -7.77 -6.38 3.61
C GLU A 63 -8.96 -5.52 4.02
N TYR A 64 -9.11 -4.39 3.33
CA TYR A 64 -10.18 -3.44 3.54
C TYR A 64 -10.81 -3.09 2.19
N GLN A 65 -12.12 -2.91 2.19
CA GLN A 65 -12.85 -2.63 0.98
C GLN A 65 -14.01 -1.67 1.25
N GLU A 66 -14.36 -0.86 0.26
CA GLU A 66 -15.48 0.07 0.40
C GLU A 66 -16.25 0.27 -0.90
N ALA A 67 -17.58 0.14 -0.79
CA ALA A 67 -18.52 0.44 -1.86
C ALA A 67 -19.23 1.76 -1.52
N ALA A 68 -18.93 2.83 -2.24
CA ALA A 68 -19.46 4.16 -1.97
C ALA A 68 -20.60 4.52 -2.95
N SER A 69 -21.80 4.81 -2.46
CA SER A 69 -22.89 5.38 -3.30
C SER A 69 -22.76 6.89 -3.38
N ALA A 70 -23.13 7.52 -4.49
CA ALA A 70 -23.11 8.99 -4.56
C ALA A 70 -24.18 9.61 -3.64
N PHE A 71 -25.22 8.84 -3.29
CA PHE A 71 -26.19 9.21 -2.25
C PHE A 71 -25.58 9.26 -0.84
N ARG A 72 -24.55 8.45 -0.55
CA ARG A 72 -23.76 8.56 0.67
C ARG A 72 -22.54 9.40 0.35
N ARG A 73 -22.66 10.72 0.54
CA ARG A 73 -21.51 11.65 0.55
C ARG A 73 -20.32 10.98 1.25
N ASP A 74 -19.10 11.25 0.77
CA ASP A 74 -17.79 10.78 1.28
C ASP A 74 -17.58 10.92 2.82
N THR A 75 -18.55 11.46 3.54
CA THR A 75 -18.55 11.80 4.96
C THR A 75 -18.57 10.61 5.92
N GLN A 76 -18.90 9.40 5.48
CA GLN A 76 -18.69 8.19 6.30
C GLN A 76 -18.04 7.13 5.42
N ARG A 77 -16.72 7.18 5.34
CA ARG A 77 -15.85 6.12 4.80
C ARG A 77 -15.34 5.23 5.96
N PRO A 78 -16.22 4.46 6.65
CA PRO A 78 -15.85 3.78 7.89
C PRO A 78 -14.71 2.78 7.67
N GLU A 79 -14.69 2.07 6.55
CA GLU A 79 -13.65 1.09 6.28
C GLU A 79 -12.31 1.77 5.97
N PHE A 80 -12.33 2.92 5.30
CA PHE A 80 -11.13 3.71 5.10
C PHE A 80 -10.57 4.25 6.42
N GLN A 81 -11.44 4.75 7.32
CA GLN A 81 -10.99 5.20 8.65
C GLN A 81 -10.46 4.04 9.49
N ARG A 82 -11.12 2.88 9.45
CA ARG A 82 -10.67 1.65 10.14
C ARG A 82 -9.30 1.19 9.63
N MET A 83 -9.08 1.27 8.31
CA MET A 83 -7.80 0.98 7.67
C MET A 83 -6.71 1.95 8.14
N LEU A 84 -6.97 3.27 8.11
CA LEU A 84 -6.00 4.28 8.56
C LEU A 84 -5.66 4.12 10.05
N GLN A 85 -6.64 3.83 10.90
CA GLN A 85 -6.41 3.60 12.31
C GLN A 85 -5.52 2.38 12.54
N HIS A 86 -5.78 1.27 11.82
CA HIS A 86 -4.97 0.07 11.90
C HIS A 86 -3.52 0.34 11.46
N ALA A 87 -3.34 0.97 10.30
CA ALA A 87 -2.02 1.33 9.77
C ALA A 87 -1.21 2.22 10.73
N ARG A 88 -1.89 3.12 11.46
CA ARG A 88 -1.26 4.01 12.44
C ARG A 88 -0.96 3.34 13.78
N ALA A 89 -1.77 2.36 14.18
CA ALA A 89 -1.66 1.70 15.47
C ALA A 89 -0.57 0.62 15.47
N ASP A 90 -0.46 -0.16 14.39
CA ASP A 90 0.54 -1.21 14.26
C ASP A 90 1.81 -0.70 13.56
N ARG A 91 2.88 -0.52 14.33
CA ARG A 91 4.20 -0.06 13.84
C ARG A 91 4.89 -1.05 12.90
N GLN A 92 4.42 -2.30 12.83
CA GLN A 92 4.96 -3.29 11.91
C GLN A 92 4.42 -3.10 10.49
N ILE A 93 3.28 -2.42 10.32
CA ILE A 93 2.70 -2.12 9.02
C ILE A 93 3.44 -0.94 8.40
N SER A 94 4.05 -1.15 7.25
CA SER A 94 4.84 -0.12 6.54
C SER A 94 4.29 0.22 5.16
N ALA A 95 3.22 -0.45 4.72
CA ALA A 95 2.61 -0.18 3.42
C ALA A 95 1.08 -0.32 3.39
N ILE A 96 0.45 0.41 2.49
CA ILE A 96 -0.93 0.24 2.03
C ILE A 96 -0.87 0.04 0.52
N LEU A 97 -1.33 -1.11 0.02
CA LEU A 97 -1.40 -1.44 -1.40
C LEU A 97 -2.76 -1.04 -1.96
N VAL A 98 -2.73 -0.34 -3.10
CA VAL A 98 -3.91 0.04 -3.87
C VAL A 98 -3.72 -0.31 -5.34
N HIS A 99 -4.80 -0.65 -6.04
CA HIS A 99 -4.71 -0.93 -7.47
C HIS A 99 -4.21 0.30 -8.26
N ASP A 100 -4.73 1.49 -7.91
CA ASP A 100 -4.33 2.78 -8.47
C ASP A 100 -4.59 3.89 -7.43
N TYR A 101 -3.94 5.05 -7.56
CA TYR A 101 -4.11 6.13 -6.57
C TYR A 101 -5.55 6.68 -6.49
N SER A 102 -6.35 6.58 -7.56
CA SER A 102 -7.76 6.99 -7.52
C SER A 102 -8.59 6.11 -6.58
N ARG A 103 -8.17 4.87 -6.30
CA ARG A 103 -8.82 3.99 -5.31
C ARG A 103 -8.59 4.45 -3.89
N PHE A 104 -7.41 5.01 -3.59
CA PHE A 104 -7.08 5.52 -2.26
C PHE A 104 -8.02 6.66 -1.84
N SER A 105 -8.24 7.64 -2.73
CA SER A 105 -9.20 8.73 -2.53
C SER A 105 -9.67 9.30 -3.87
N ARG A 106 -10.94 9.68 -3.96
CA ARG A 106 -11.50 10.38 -5.15
C ARG A 106 -10.95 11.80 -5.32
N ASP A 107 -10.57 12.42 -4.21
CA ASP A 107 -9.99 13.77 -4.17
C ASP A 107 -8.47 13.63 -4.14
N SER A 108 -7.82 13.99 -5.25
CA SER A 108 -6.38 13.86 -5.46
C SER A 108 -5.57 14.78 -4.54
N LEU A 109 -6.09 15.96 -4.18
CA LEU A 109 -5.44 16.87 -3.24
C LEU A 109 -5.47 16.29 -1.82
N LYS A 110 -6.63 15.79 -1.37
CA LYS A 110 -6.73 15.10 -0.08
C LYS A 110 -5.89 13.82 -0.06
N ALA A 111 -5.85 13.07 -1.17
CA ALA A 111 -5.02 11.88 -1.31
C ALA A 111 -3.54 12.22 -1.06
N ARG A 112 -3.03 13.23 -1.76
CA ARG A 112 -1.63 13.67 -1.69
C ARG A 112 -1.24 14.10 -0.27
N LEU A 113 -2.08 14.89 0.41
CA LEU A 113 -1.81 15.32 1.79
C LEU A 113 -1.76 14.13 2.75
N LEU A 114 -2.70 13.20 2.64
CA LEU A 114 -2.75 12.02 3.50
C LEU A 114 -1.61 11.04 3.23
N ILE A 115 -1.24 10.82 1.96
CA ILE A 115 -0.08 9.99 1.59
C ILE A 115 1.20 10.56 2.20
N ARG A 116 1.36 11.89 2.16
CA ARG A 116 2.50 12.55 2.81
C ARG A 116 2.51 12.35 4.32
N GLU A 117 1.35 12.50 4.97
CA GLU A 117 1.21 12.28 6.42
C GLU A 117 1.56 10.83 6.81
N LEU A 118 1.01 9.85 6.09
CA LEU A 118 1.30 8.43 6.31
C LEU A 118 2.79 8.12 6.12
N ARG A 119 3.43 8.69 5.09
CA ARG A 119 4.87 8.52 4.85
C ARG A 119 5.70 9.03 6.03
N GLN A 120 5.35 10.19 6.58
CA GLN A 120 6.01 10.72 7.79
C GLN A 120 5.82 9.83 9.02
N GLN A 121 4.76 9.00 9.03
CA GLN A 121 4.48 8.00 10.06
C GLN A 121 5.13 6.63 9.77
N GLY A 122 5.86 6.49 8.66
CA GLY A 122 6.53 5.25 8.24
C GLY A 122 5.68 4.31 7.37
N VAL A 123 4.49 4.76 6.93
CA VAL A 123 3.56 3.98 6.09
C VAL A 123 3.55 4.54 4.67
N ARG A 124 3.96 3.73 3.68
CA ARG A 124 3.89 4.11 2.26
C ARG A 124 2.58 3.67 1.63
N VAL A 125 2.02 4.49 0.73
CA VAL A 125 0.92 4.06 -0.14
C VAL A 125 1.52 3.68 -1.49
N ILE A 126 1.36 2.42 -1.87
CA ILE A 126 1.95 1.84 -3.08
C ILE A 126 0.82 1.50 -4.04
N SER A 127 0.89 2.05 -5.24
CA SER A 127 0.01 1.71 -6.35
C SER A 127 0.62 0.57 -7.17
N LEU A 128 -0.22 -0.36 -7.64
CA LEU A 128 0.20 -1.43 -8.55
C LEU A 128 0.59 -0.89 -9.93
N ASN A 129 -0.12 0.13 -10.40
CA ASN A 129 -0.03 0.63 -11.78
C ASN A 129 0.82 1.90 -11.91
N ASP A 130 1.22 2.50 -10.79
CA ASP A 130 2.05 3.70 -10.78
C ASP A 130 3.44 3.38 -10.25
N ILE A 131 4.43 4.16 -10.70
CA ILE A 131 5.81 4.02 -10.25
C ILE A 131 5.87 4.43 -8.78
N ASP A 132 6.43 3.56 -7.92
CA ASP A 132 6.82 3.93 -6.56
C ASP A 132 7.97 4.92 -6.65
N VAL A 133 7.67 6.20 -6.41
CA VAL A 133 8.62 7.30 -6.51
C VAL A 133 8.86 7.86 -5.12
N ASP A 134 10.13 8.10 -4.79
CA ASP A 134 10.52 8.79 -3.58
C ASP A 134 10.37 10.31 -3.78
N PRO A 135 9.33 10.95 -3.25
CA PRO A 135 9.08 12.37 -3.47
C PRO A 135 9.93 13.27 -2.55
N GLU A 136 10.88 12.71 -1.80
CA GLU A 136 11.96 13.50 -1.21
C GLU A 136 13.06 13.81 -2.23
N THR A 137 13.06 13.11 -3.36
CA THR A 137 13.92 13.43 -4.50
C THR A 137 13.25 14.42 -5.43
N VAL A 138 14.02 15.30 -6.07
CA VAL A 138 13.52 16.24 -7.08
C VAL A 138 12.78 15.49 -8.19
N ALA A 139 13.36 14.38 -8.67
CA ALA A 139 12.74 13.52 -9.68
C ALA A 139 11.40 12.94 -9.20
N GLY A 140 11.33 12.47 -7.95
CA GLY A 140 10.10 11.93 -7.39
C GLY A 140 9.01 12.97 -7.20
N VAL A 141 9.34 14.21 -6.83
CA VAL A 141 8.34 15.31 -6.78
C VAL A 141 7.73 15.54 -8.18
N TYR A 142 8.56 15.58 -9.22
CA TYR A 142 8.09 15.77 -10.60
C TYR A 142 7.22 14.59 -11.07
N LEU A 143 7.68 13.36 -10.84
CA LEU A 143 6.94 12.16 -11.24
C LEU A 143 5.63 12.01 -10.48
N GLU A 144 5.62 12.29 -9.18
CA GLU A 144 4.41 12.30 -8.36
C GLU A 144 3.39 13.30 -8.90
N ALA A 145 3.82 14.51 -9.28
CA ALA A 145 2.92 15.50 -9.89
C ALA A 145 2.29 15.00 -11.20
N ILE A 146 3.06 14.35 -12.07
CA ILE A 146 2.56 13.76 -13.32
C ILE A 146 1.57 12.62 -13.04
N THR A 147 1.88 11.76 -12.06
CA THR A 147 1.04 10.63 -11.67
C THR A 147 -0.33 11.08 -11.15
N PHE A 148 -0.37 12.11 -10.30
CA PHE A 148 -1.65 12.66 -9.82
C PHE A 148 -2.41 13.49 -10.87
N ALA A 149 -1.74 13.99 -11.92
CA ALA A 149 -2.41 14.71 -13.00
C ALA A 149 -3.12 13.79 -14.01
N LYS A 150 -2.73 12.51 -14.06
CA LYS A 150 -3.35 11.49 -14.93
C LYS A 150 -4.58 10.81 -14.33
N ASN A 151 -4.71 10.87 -13.00
CA ASN A 151 -5.73 10.19 -12.20
C ASN A 151 -6.77 11.18 -11.68
#